data_AF-A0A8B6CFK4-F1
#
_entry.id   AF-A0A8B6CFK4-F1
#
_cell.length_a   1.000
_cell.length_b   1.000
_cell.length_c   1.000
_cell.angle_alpha   90.00
_cell.angle_beta   90.00
_cell.angle_gamma   90.00
#
_symmetry.space_group_name_H-M   'P 1'
#
loop_
_entity.id
_entity.type
_entity.pdbx_description
1 polymer ?
#
loop_
_entity_poly.entity_id
_entity_poly.type
_entity_poly.pdbx_seq_one_letter_code
_entity_poly.pdbx_strand_id
1 'polypeptide(L)'
;MEGFEIVIPKDKVHTFIVSSMKAVGLTAARGSLVADVLVSADYRGIYSHGVILLDKYMDEIRSGAVSVEDKEPTVIKESIGTALVDGHSLIGSYVARNCIDIAISKAKEAGIGFVTCRGANHFGMAGWYSMYAMEQGFVGIALCNTNPRMVPTRGTRVSTGMVPT
;
A
#
# COMPACT_ATOMS: atom_id res chain seq x y z
N MET A 1 20.00 -23.81 10.91
CA MET A 1 19.17 -23.43 12.08
C MET A 1 17.77 -23.91 11.78
N GLU A 2 17.29 -24.92 12.49
CA GLU A 2 15.85 -25.24 12.50
C GLU A 2 15.12 -24.01 13.04
N GLY A 3 14.33 -23.35 12.21
CA GLY A 3 13.50 -22.24 12.63
C GLY A 3 12.35 -22.79 13.47
N PHE A 4 12.14 -22.22 14.66
CA PHE A 4 10.91 -22.48 15.41
C PHE A 4 9.74 -21.87 14.66
N GLU A 5 8.77 -22.69 14.25
CA GLU A 5 7.53 -22.23 13.66
C GLU A 5 6.57 -21.84 14.81
N ILE A 6 6.22 -20.56 14.89
CA ILE A 6 5.32 -20.03 15.92
C ILE A 6 4.04 -19.58 15.22
N VAL A 7 2.91 -20.16 15.62
CA VAL A 7 1.59 -19.74 15.15
C VAL A 7 1.07 -18.62 16.04
N ILE A 8 0.81 -17.46 15.45
CA ILE A 8 0.29 -16.28 16.15
C ILE A 8 -1.12 -15.95 15.63
N PRO A 9 -2.11 -15.73 16.51
CA PRO A 9 -3.43 -15.26 16.11
C PRO A 9 -3.39 -13.95 15.31
N LYS A 10 -4.22 -13.87 14.26
CA LYS A 10 -4.28 -12.75 13.30
C LYS A 10 -4.48 -11.40 13.98
N ASP A 11 -5.39 -11.35 14.95
CA ASP A 11 -5.74 -10.17 15.74
C ASP A 11 -4.57 -9.67 16.60
N LYS A 12 -3.74 -10.57 17.13
CA LYS A 12 -2.53 -10.21 17.89
C LYS A 12 -1.48 -9.57 17.00
N VAL A 13 -1.23 -10.15 15.81
CA VAL A 13 -0.30 -9.55 14.83
C VAL A 13 -0.79 -8.19 14.38
N HIS A 14 -2.10 -8.07 14.10
CA HIS A 14 -2.72 -6.80 13.72
C HIS A 14 -2.53 -5.73 14.80
N THR A 15 -2.90 -6.03 16.04
CA THR A 15 -2.77 -5.11 17.19
C THR A 15 -1.31 -4.70 17.42
N PHE A 16 -0.36 -5.62 17.23
CA PHE A 16 1.07 -5.35 17.34
C PHE A 16 1.55 -4.36 16.25
N ILE A 17 1.13 -4.55 15.01
CA ILE A 17 1.47 -3.64 13.89
C ILE A 17 0.88 -2.24 14.15
N VAL A 18 -0.39 -2.16 14.55
CA VAL A 18 -1.04 -0.87 14.88
C VAL A 18 -0.28 -0.14 15.99
N SER A 19 0.09 -0.85 17.06
CA SER A 19 0.81 -0.27 18.19
C SER A 19 2.21 0.22 17.78
N SER A 20 2.92 -0.58 16.97
CA SER A 20 4.24 -0.22 16.42
C SER A 20 4.17 1.02 15.53
N MET A 21 3.17 1.11 14.66
CA MET A 21 2.95 2.27 13.79
C MET A 21 2.59 3.53 14.57
N LYS A 22 1.77 3.40 15.63
CA LYS A 22 1.48 4.52 16.54
C LYS A 22 2.73 5.02 17.26
N ALA A 23 3.64 4.12 17.65
CA ALA A 23 4.89 4.48 18.31
C ALA A 23 5.83 5.33 17.44
N VAL A 24 5.67 5.29 16.12
CA VAL A 24 6.43 6.14 15.17
C VAL A 24 5.62 7.32 14.61
N GLY A 25 4.42 7.58 15.16
CA GLY A 25 3.66 8.80 14.88
C GLY A 25 2.46 8.66 13.95
N LEU A 26 2.12 7.45 13.49
CA LEU A 26 0.88 7.26 12.70
C LEU A 26 -0.36 7.30 13.59
N THR A 27 -1.47 7.79 13.03
CA THR A 27 -2.78 7.64 13.66
C THR A 27 -3.19 6.16 13.71
N ALA A 28 -4.08 5.81 14.64
CA ALA A 28 -4.57 4.43 14.76
C ALA A 28 -5.26 3.95 13.47
N ALA A 29 -5.98 4.83 12.77
CA ALA A 29 -6.63 4.51 11.50
C ALA A 29 -5.62 4.16 10.40
N ARG A 30 -4.55 4.96 10.24
CA ARG A 30 -3.49 4.69 9.27
C ARG A 30 -2.70 3.43 9.63
N GLY A 31 -2.38 3.25 10.91
CA GLY A 31 -1.76 2.02 11.42
C GLY A 31 -2.60 0.78 11.18
N SER A 32 -3.94 0.87 11.31
CA SER A 32 -4.86 -0.24 11.01
C SER A 32 -4.79 -0.65 9.55
N LEU A 33 -4.74 0.31 8.62
CA LEU A 33 -4.62 0.00 7.18
C LEU A 33 -3.29 -0.67 6.85
N VAL A 34 -2.19 -0.24 7.48
CA VAL A 34 -0.90 -0.95 7.37
C VAL A 34 -1.05 -2.38 7.87
N ALA A 35 -1.65 -2.57 9.04
CA ALA A 35 -1.87 -3.89 9.62
C ALA A 35 -2.74 -4.79 8.73
N ASP A 36 -3.82 -4.27 8.17
CA ASP A 36 -4.72 -5.02 7.27
C ASP A 36 -3.97 -5.54 6.04
N VAL A 37 -3.13 -4.71 5.42
CA VAL A 37 -2.37 -5.08 4.22
C VAL A 37 -1.29 -6.11 4.56
N LEU A 38 -0.47 -5.86 5.60
CA LEU A 38 0.64 -6.74 5.97
C LEU A 38 0.15 -8.11 6.45
N VAL A 39 -0.85 -8.14 7.33
CA VAL A 39 -1.43 -9.38 7.84
C VAL A 39 -2.11 -10.17 6.72
N SER A 40 -2.77 -9.48 5.79
CA SER A 40 -3.37 -10.13 4.61
C SER A 40 -2.32 -10.77 3.71
N ALA A 41 -1.12 -10.19 3.60
CA ALA A 41 -0.03 -10.73 2.82
C ALA A 41 0.55 -11.99 3.47
N ASP A 42 0.83 -11.96 4.78
CA ASP A 42 1.31 -13.13 5.52
C ASP A 42 0.31 -14.29 5.46
N TYR A 43 -0.98 -14.00 5.65
CA TYR A 43 -2.03 -15.03 5.61
C TYR A 43 -2.21 -15.68 4.23
N ARG A 44 -1.69 -15.05 3.18
CA ARG A 44 -1.71 -15.56 1.79
C ARG A 44 -0.37 -16.14 1.36
N GLY A 45 0.59 -16.28 2.27
CA GLY A 45 1.92 -16.81 1.97
C GLY A 45 2.82 -15.83 1.20
N ILE A 46 2.46 -14.54 1.14
CA ILE A 46 3.25 -13.49 0.49
C ILE A 46 4.11 -12.81 1.57
N TYR A 47 4.98 -13.61 2.21
CA TYR A 47 5.74 -13.19 3.39
C TYR A 47 6.66 -11.99 3.11
N SER A 48 7.14 -11.83 1.87
CA SER A 48 7.96 -10.67 1.47
C SER A 48 7.23 -9.32 1.58
N HIS A 49 5.90 -9.33 1.67
CA HIS A 49 5.06 -8.13 1.80
C HIS A 49 4.21 -8.13 3.07
N GLY A 50 4.51 -9.03 4.02
CA GLY A 50 3.82 -9.11 5.30
C GLY A 50 4.57 -8.40 6.43
N VAL A 51 4.48 -8.93 7.65
CA VAL A 51 5.04 -8.30 8.87
C VAL A 51 6.54 -8.04 8.79
N ILE A 52 7.27 -8.73 7.91
CA ILE A 52 8.70 -8.48 7.65
C ILE A 52 8.98 -7.03 7.21
N LEU A 53 8.00 -6.34 6.62
CA LEU A 53 8.14 -4.94 6.20
C LEU A 53 7.92 -3.93 7.33
N LEU A 54 7.49 -4.38 8.51
CA LEU A 54 7.14 -3.50 9.62
C LEU A 54 8.32 -2.60 10.04
N ASP A 55 9.48 -3.21 10.24
CA ASP A 55 10.71 -2.52 10.66
C ASP A 55 11.14 -1.48 9.63
N LYS A 56 11.12 -1.86 8.35
CA LYS A 56 11.39 -0.95 7.23
C LYS A 56 10.46 0.26 7.23
N TYR A 57 9.15 0.07 7.41
CA TYR A 57 8.21 1.19 7.45
C TYR A 57 8.48 2.10 8.65
N MET A 58 8.80 1.54 9.81
CA MET A 58 9.17 2.32 10.98
C MET A 58 10.42 3.16 10.74
N ASP A 59 11.43 2.64 10.04
CA ASP A 59 12.65 3.37 9.69
C ASP A 59 12.40 4.45 8.62
N GLU A 60 11.57 4.18 7.61
CA GLU A 60 11.16 5.18 6.62
C GLU A 60 10.37 6.33 7.26
N ILE A 61 9.58 6.05 8.30
CA ILE A 61 8.90 7.07 9.09
C ILE A 61 9.88 7.87 9.95
N ARG A 62 10.78 7.20 10.69
CA ARG A 62 11.77 7.86 11.55
C ARG A 62 12.73 8.76 10.76
N SER A 63 13.08 8.36 9.53
CA SER A 63 13.94 9.15 8.64
C SER A 63 13.21 10.30 7.94
N GLY A 64 11.87 10.38 8.06
CA GLY A 64 11.05 11.39 7.39
C GLY A 64 10.77 11.10 5.91
N ALA A 65 11.16 9.94 5.39
CA ALA A 65 10.82 9.51 4.03
C ALA A 65 9.30 9.24 3.88
N VAL A 66 8.66 8.78 4.97
CA VAL A 66 7.21 8.70 5.09
C VAL A 66 6.74 9.83 6.01
N SER A 67 5.87 10.69 5.48
CA SER A 67 5.23 11.75 6.25
C SER A 67 4.18 11.17 7.21
N VAL A 68 4.22 11.66 8.45
CA VAL A 68 3.25 11.38 9.50
C VAL A 68 2.31 12.55 9.75
N GLU A 69 2.42 13.61 8.95
CA GLU A 69 1.55 14.78 9.06
C GLU A 69 0.09 14.38 8.93
N ASP A 70 -0.77 15.05 9.69
CA ASP A 70 -2.22 14.89 9.60
C ASP A 70 -2.75 15.59 8.35
N LYS A 71 -2.38 15.04 7.20
CA LYS A 71 -2.68 15.52 5.86
C LYS A 71 -3.33 14.43 5.05
N GLU A 72 -4.26 14.81 4.18
CA GLU A 72 -4.97 13.90 3.29
C GLU A 72 -4.37 13.87 1.87
N PRO A 73 -4.40 12.72 1.19
CA PRO A 73 -4.13 12.66 -0.25
C PRO A 73 -5.04 13.64 -1.00
N THR A 74 -4.50 14.38 -1.96
CA THR A 74 -5.25 15.43 -2.65
C THR A 74 -5.50 15.08 -4.10
N VAL A 75 -6.74 15.17 -4.57
CA VAL A 75 -7.05 15.10 -6.00
C VAL A 75 -6.59 16.40 -6.65
N ILE A 76 -5.60 16.30 -7.53
CA ILE A 76 -5.02 17.47 -8.22
C ILE A 76 -5.56 17.64 -9.64
N LYS A 77 -6.20 16.60 -10.19
CA LYS A 77 -6.90 16.64 -11.47
C LYS A 77 -7.92 15.51 -11.54
N GLU A 78 -9.11 15.75 -12.07
CA GLU A 78 -10.11 14.71 -12.24
C GLU A 78 -11.01 14.92 -13.46
N SER A 79 -11.68 13.83 -13.84
CA SER A 79 -12.81 13.79 -14.76
C SER A 79 -13.86 12.82 -14.18
N ILE A 80 -14.94 12.59 -14.93
CA ILE A 80 -16.03 11.68 -14.51
C ILE A 80 -15.48 10.28 -14.17
N GLY A 81 -14.62 9.71 -15.02
CA GLY A 81 -14.08 8.36 -14.82
C GLY A 81 -12.63 8.29 -14.31
N THR A 82 -11.94 9.42 -14.12
CA THR A 82 -10.49 9.41 -13.79
C THR A 82 -10.08 10.42 -12.72
N ALA A 83 -8.98 10.15 -12.01
CA ALA A 83 -8.34 11.11 -11.12
C ALA A 83 -6.81 10.95 -11.07
N LEU A 84 -6.13 12.06 -10.76
CA LEU A 84 -4.73 12.11 -10.36
C LEU A 84 -4.65 12.61 -8.92
N VAL A 85 -4.00 11.82 -8.06
CA VAL A 85 -3.84 12.07 -6.63
C VAL A 85 -2.38 12.40 -6.32
N ASP A 86 -2.17 13.40 -5.46
CA ASP A 86 -0.89 13.66 -4.80
C ASP A 86 -0.92 13.07 -3.38
N GLY A 87 -0.02 12.14 -3.11
CA GLY A 87 0.05 11.39 -1.86
C GLY A 87 0.82 12.09 -0.75
N HIS A 88 1.47 13.23 -1.01
CA HIS A 88 2.20 14.04 0.00
C HIS A 88 3.21 13.25 0.85
N SER A 89 3.88 12.27 0.25
CA SER A 89 4.81 11.33 0.90
C SER A 89 4.19 10.56 2.07
N LEU A 90 2.87 10.43 2.13
CA LEU A 90 2.18 9.65 3.16
C LEU A 90 2.42 8.14 2.98
N ILE A 91 2.09 7.36 4.01
CA ILE A 91 2.23 5.91 3.98
C ILE A 91 1.38 5.31 2.84
N GLY A 92 2.01 4.43 2.04
CA GLY A 92 1.44 3.97 0.78
C GLY A 92 0.11 3.26 0.93
N SER A 93 -0.08 2.47 2.00
CA SER A 93 -1.35 1.78 2.25
C SER A 93 -2.52 2.74 2.43
N TYR A 94 -2.28 3.86 3.10
CA TYR A 94 -3.29 4.91 3.29
C TYR A 94 -3.64 5.60 1.98
N VAL A 95 -2.63 5.98 1.20
CA VAL A 95 -2.83 6.68 -0.08
C VAL A 95 -3.52 5.78 -1.10
N ALA A 96 -3.06 4.54 -1.23
CA ALA A 96 -3.63 3.57 -2.16
C ALA A 96 -5.08 3.21 -1.79
N ARG A 97 -5.37 3.14 -0.48
CA ARG A 97 -6.73 2.97 0.02
C ARG A 97 -7.67 4.12 -0.42
N ASN A 98 -7.23 5.36 -0.26
CA ASN A 98 -7.98 6.52 -0.75
C ASN A 98 -8.17 6.48 -2.28
N CYS A 99 -7.13 6.10 -3.02
CA CYS A 99 -7.20 6.01 -4.48
C CYS A 99 -8.22 4.98 -4.96
N ILE A 100 -8.25 3.79 -4.36
CA ILE A 100 -9.20 2.75 -4.75
C ILE A 100 -10.64 3.12 -4.35
N ASP A 101 -10.85 3.81 -3.22
CA ASP A 101 -12.17 4.33 -2.84
C ASP A 101 -12.68 5.37 -3.86
N ILE A 102 -11.80 6.28 -4.32
CA ILE A 102 -12.13 7.22 -5.41
C ILE A 102 -12.44 6.47 -6.71
N ALA A 103 -11.65 5.46 -7.06
CA ALA A 103 -11.86 4.67 -8.27
C ALA A 103 -13.21 3.95 -8.25
N ILE A 104 -13.57 3.33 -7.13
CA ILE A 104 -14.86 2.65 -6.96
C ILE A 104 -16.01 3.66 -7.04
N SER A 105 -15.87 4.83 -6.42
CA SER A 105 -16.88 5.89 -6.50
C SER A 105 -17.13 6.32 -7.96
N LYS A 106 -16.06 6.59 -8.71
CA LYS A 106 -16.15 6.96 -10.13
C LYS A 106 -16.67 5.81 -11.00
N ALA A 107 -16.30 4.57 -10.71
CA ALA A 107 -16.79 3.40 -11.43
C ALA A 107 -18.30 3.19 -11.25
N LYS A 108 -18.86 3.50 -10.07
CA LYS A 108 -20.31 3.47 -9.83
C LYS A 108 -21.08 4.46 -10.72
N GLU A 109 -20.49 5.62 -10.99
CA GLU A 109 -21.12 6.67 -11.80
C GLU A 109 -20.89 6.46 -13.30
N ALA A 110 -19.67 6.11 -13.69
CA ALA A 110 -19.20 6.16 -15.09
C ALA A 110 -19.00 4.79 -15.73
N GLY A 111 -19.17 3.70 -14.97
CA GLY A 111 -18.84 2.32 -15.37
C GLY A 111 -17.35 1.96 -15.25
N ILE A 112 -16.46 2.95 -15.22
CA ILE A 112 -15.02 2.77 -15.01
C ILE A 112 -14.45 3.86 -14.09
N GLY A 113 -13.51 3.47 -13.24
CA GLY A 113 -12.73 4.39 -12.41
C GLY A 113 -11.23 4.11 -12.59
N PHE A 114 -10.48 5.09 -13.05
CA PHE A 114 -9.03 5.00 -13.23
C PHE A 114 -8.32 6.11 -12.45
N VAL A 115 -7.64 5.72 -11.37
CA VAL A 115 -6.96 6.66 -10.48
C VAL A 115 -5.46 6.40 -10.51
N THR A 116 -4.71 7.47 -10.75
CA THR A 116 -3.24 7.46 -10.67
C THR A 116 -2.79 8.27 -9.48
N CYS A 117 -1.68 7.88 -8.86
CA CYS A 117 -1.12 8.58 -7.72
C CYS A 117 0.36 8.86 -7.93
N ARG A 118 0.83 10.02 -7.46
CA ARG A 118 2.25 10.37 -7.33
C ARG A 118 2.58 10.74 -5.90
N GLY A 119 3.87 10.76 -5.56
CA GLY A 119 4.31 11.25 -4.24
C GLY A 119 3.76 10.40 -3.09
N ALA A 120 3.71 9.08 -3.25
CA ALA A 120 3.31 8.14 -2.20
C ALA A 120 4.45 7.15 -1.91
N ASN A 121 4.37 6.47 -0.77
CA ASN A 121 5.33 5.45 -0.37
C ASN A 121 4.88 4.02 -0.70
N HIS A 122 5.68 3.04 -0.28
CA HIS A 122 5.39 1.63 -0.51
C HIS A 122 4.02 1.22 0.07
N PHE A 123 3.19 0.56 -0.74
CA PHE A 123 1.78 0.27 -0.40
C PHE A 123 1.50 -1.18 0.01
N GLY A 124 2.53 -2.00 0.20
CA GLY A 124 2.38 -3.42 0.53
C GLY A 124 1.98 -4.28 -0.67
N MET A 125 1.14 -5.29 -0.42
CA MET A 125 0.70 -6.25 -1.44
C MET A 125 -0.35 -5.61 -2.37
N ALA A 126 -0.02 -5.45 -3.66
CA ALA A 126 -0.92 -4.87 -4.68
C ALA A 126 -2.28 -5.59 -4.75
N GLY A 127 -2.29 -6.92 -4.65
CA GLY A 127 -3.52 -7.72 -4.67
C GLY A 127 -4.52 -7.39 -3.56
N TRP A 128 -4.10 -6.73 -2.47
CA TRP A 128 -5.01 -6.27 -1.42
C TRP A 128 -6.05 -5.29 -1.96
N TYR A 129 -5.64 -4.35 -2.82
CA TYR A 129 -6.53 -3.34 -3.39
C TYR A 129 -7.49 -3.94 -4.44
N SER A 130 -7.02 -4.91 -5.23
CA SER A 130 -7.88 -5.66 -6.15
C SER A 130 -8.94 -6.47 -5.42
N MET A 131 -8.57 -7.15 -4.33
CA MET A 131 -9.55 -7.86 -3.49
C MET A 131 -10.52 -6.90 -2.82
N TYR A 132 -10.05 -5.74 -2.36
CA TYR A 132 -10.93 -4.74 -1.79
C TYR A 132 -11.97 -4.23 -2.82
N ALA A 133 -11.59 -4.00 -4.07
CA ALA A 133 -12.55 -3.67 -5.12
C ALA A 133 -13.54 -4.82 -5.39
N MET A 134 -13.07 -6.07 -5.36
CA MET A 134 -13.90 -7.26 -5.51
C MET A 134 -14.96 -7.37 -4.41
N GLU A 135 -14.60 -7.09 -3.15
CA GLU A 135 -15.56 -7.04 -2.03
C GLU A 135 -16.65 -5.97 -2.23
N GLN A 136 -16.39 -4.95 -3.03
CA GLN A 136 -17.34 -3.90 -3.39
C GLN A 136 -18.12 -4.20 -4.68
N GLY A 137 -17.95 -5.39 -5.28
CA GLY A 137 -18.64 -5.81 -6.50
C GLY A 137 -18.00 -5.33 -7.81
N PHE A 138 -16.70 -4.96 -7.79
CA PHE A 138 -15.97 -4.47 -8.96
C PHE A 138 -14.79 -5.38 -9.31
N VAL A 139 -14.40 -5.38 -10.59
CA VAL A 139 -13.08 -5.89 -11.00
C VAL A 139 -12.04 -4.81 -10.69
N GLY A 140 -11.00 -5.15 -9.91
CA GLY A 140 -9.95 -4.23 -9.51
C GLY A 140 -8.57 -4.60 -10.07
N ILE A 141 -7.87 -3.61 -10.61
CA ILE A 141 -6.48 -3.73 -11.08
C ILE A 141 -5.64 -2.71 -10.30
N ALA A 142 -4.56 -3.16 -9.67
CA ALA A 142 -3.67 -2.31 -8.89
C ALA A 142 -2.22 -2.48 -9.35
N LEU A 143 -1.58 -1.36 -9.68
CA LEU A 143 -0.22 -1.31 -10.24
C LEU A 143 0.61 -0.32 -9.44
N CYS A 144 1.89 -0.58 -9.27
CA CYS A 144 2.85 0.41 -8.79
C CYS A 144 4.21 0.25 -9.44
N ASN A 145 4.99 1.33 -9.43
CA ASN A 145 6.41 1.28 -9.72
C ASN A 145 7.20 1.17 -8.41
N THR A 146 8.45 0.72 -8.52
CA THR A 146 9.38 0.64 -7.39
C THR A 146 10.75 1.23 -7.78
N ASN A 147 11.64 1.38 -6.81
CA ASN A 147 13.03 1.77 -7.08
C ASN A 147 13.68 0.81 -8.09
N PRO A 148 14.60 1.28 -8.94
CA PRO A 148 15.28 0.43 -9.91
C PRO A 148 15.91 -0.81 -9.25
N ARG A 149 15.49 -2.00 -9.70
CA ARG A 149 16.00 -3.31 -9.25
C ARG A 149 16.17 -4.32 -10.38
N MET A 150 15.70 -4.01 -11.57
CA MET A 150 15.69 -4.88 -12.74
C MET A 150 16.53 -4.28 -13.87
N VAL A 151 17.09 -5.18 -14.69
CA VAL A 151 17.82 -4.84 -15.92
C VAL A 151 16.87 -5.09 -17.09
N PRO A 152 16.60 -4.10 -17.96
CA PRO A 152 15.74 -4.32 -19.12
C PRO A 152 16.38 -5.29 -20.10
N THR A 153 15.57 -5.93 -20.94
CA THR A 153 16.04 -6.86 -21.98
C THR A 153 17.14 -6.21 -22.83
N ARG A 154 18.29 -6.90 -22.95
CA ARG A 154 19.52 -6.42 -23.62
C ARG A 154 20.22 -5.23 -22.94
N GLY A 155 19.85 -4.89 -21.73
CA GLY A 155 20.58 -3.97 -20.87
C GLY A 155 21.67 -4.67 -20.06
N THR A 156 22.58 -3.87 -19.50
CA THR A 156 23.63 -4.34 -18.57
C THR A 156 23.61 -3.58 -17.24
N ARG A 157 22.69 -2.62 -17.09
CA ARG A 157 22.58 -1.77 -15.90
C ARG A 157 21.15 -1.80 -15.37
N VAL A 158 21.04 -1.76 -14.04
CA VAL A 158 19.75 -1.65 -13.35
C VAL A 158 19.13 -0.30 -13.69
N SER A 159 17.92 -0.30 -14.23
CA SER A 159 17.22 0.93 -14.64
C SER A 159 15.71 0.87 -14.50
N THR A 160 15.11 -0.31 -14.29
CA THR A 160 13.66 -0.45 -14.11
C THR A 160 13.32 -1.01 -12.72
N GLY A 161 12.19 -0.58 -12.16
CA GLY A 161 11.63 -1.17 -10.95
C GLY A 161 10.90 -2.49 -11.24
N MET A 162 10.57 -3.22 -10.18
CA MET A 162 9.51 -4.22 -10.25
C MET A 162 8.15 -3.52 -10.39
N VAL A 163 7.28 -4.07 -11.22
CA VAL A 163 5.90 -3.60 -11.41
C VAL A 163 4.96 -4.76 -11.09
N PRO A 164 4.48 -4.87 -9.83
CA PRO A 164 3.43 -5.83 -9.51
C PRO A 164 2.12 -5.44 -10.20
N THR A 165 1.34 -6.44 -10.61
CA THR A 165 0.05 -6.32 -11.30
C THR A 165 -0.98 -7.23 -10.68
#